data_AF-A0AAD9EH78-F1
#
_entry.id   AF-A0AAD9EH78-F1
#
_cell.length_a   1.000
_cell.length_b   1.000
_cell.length_c   1.000
_cell.angle_alpha   90.00
_cell.angle_beta   90.00
_cell.angle_gamma   90.00
#
_symmetry.space_group_name_H-M   'P 1'
#
loop_
_entity.id
_entity.type
_entity.pdbx_description
1 polymer ?
#
loop_
_entity_poly.entity_id
_entity_poly.type
_entity_poly.pdbx_seq_one_letter_code
_entity_poly.pdbx_strand_id
1 'polypeptide(L)'
;MLKEGRDGYSPETNRYNTSAFYHANPKDRQNVLPTKGGHFIKEDPYAFDSSFFKFSAAEAAVLDPKQRILLEVTYEALENAGLPPPRMAGTRTACIIGTAWSDYRDALVRDFEQWPRLYLMGVSDEMVSNRLSHFFDLRGPSLTVETACSSSLVAIHQACESLRSGQAEVRS
;
A
#
# COMPACT_ATOMS: atom_id res chain seq x y z
N MET A 1 8.98 2.00 -20.69
CA MET A 1 8.20 3.24 -20.48
C MET A 1 9.11 4.47 -20.45
N LEU A 2 9.92 4.68 -19.40
CA LEU A 2 10.78 5.88 -19.28
C LEU A 2 11.75 6.07 -20.46
N LYS A 3 12.50 5.04 -20.84
CA LYS A 3 13.46 5.08 -21.97
C LYS A 3 12.81 5.48 -23.31
N GLU A 4 11.54 5.19 -23.48
CA GLU A 4 10.79 5.38 -24.74
C GLU A 4 9.83 6.58 -24.66
N GLY A 5 9.81 7.32 -23.55
CA GLY A 5 8.90 8.46 -23.37
C GLY A 5 7.41 8.11 -23.40
N ARG A 6 7.04 6.86 -23.10
CA ARG A 6 5.63 6.42 -23.11
C ARG A 6 4.91 6.84 -21.83
N ASP A 7 3.65 7.26 -21.98
CA ASP A 7 2.70 7.50 -20.88
C ASP A 7 1.95 6.21 -20.52
N GLY A 8 1.70 6.00 -19.23
CA GLY A 8 0.94 4.87 -18.68
C GLY A 8 -0.56 5.12 -18.57
N TYR A 9 -1.08 6.23 -19.11
CA TYR A 9 -2.50 6.54 -19.08
C TYR A 9 -3.33 5.48 -19.80
N SER A 10 -4.46 5.11 -19.20
CA SER A 10 -5.49 4.30 -19.85
C SER A 10 -6.90 4.76 -19.46
N PRO A 11 -7.91 4.54 -20.31
CA PRO A 11 -9.31 4.66 -19.92
C PRO A 11 -9.62 3.74 -18.73
N GLU A 12 -10.48 4.19 -17.81
CA GLU A 12 -11.05 3.31 -16.79
C GLU A 12 -12.19 2.49 -17.40
N THR A 13 -12.25 1.20 -17.08
CA THR A 13 -13.22 0.29 -17.70
C THR A 13 -13.92 -0.66 -16.73
N ASN A 14 -13.40 -0.86 -15.51
CA ASN A 14 -13.98 -1.85 -14.58
C ASN A 14 -13.97 -1.49 -13.08
N ARG A 15 -13.25 -0.45 -12.64
CA ARG A 15 -13.13 -0.11 -11.22
C ARG A 15 -14.29 0.73 -10.70
N TYR A 16 -14.87 1.60 -11.54
CA TYR A 16 -16.04 2.40 -11.21
C TYR A 16 -16.82 2.82 -12.46
N ASN A 17 -18.06 3.27 -12.27
CA ASN A 17 -18.91 3.75 -13.35
C ASN A 17 -18.45 5.14 -13.85
N THR A 18 -17.52 5.17 -14.79
CA THR A 18 -16.95 6.41 -15.33
C THR A 18 -18.00 7.33 -15.97
N SER A 19 -19.03 6.77 -16.63
CA SER A 19 -20.07 7.58 -17.29
C SER A 19 -20.97 8.30 -16.30
N ALA A 20 -21.16 7.75 -15.09
CA ALA A 20 -21.91 8.41 -14.03
C ALA A 20 -21.21 9.67 -13.48
N PHE A 21 -19.87 9.64 -13.45
CA PHE A 21 -19.04 10.72 -12.88
C PHE A 21 -18.42 11.65 -13.93
N TYR A 22 -18.45 11.33 -15.22
CA TYR A 22 -17.84 12.20 -16.23
C TYR A 22 -18.70 13.42 -16.57
N HIS A 23 -18.08 14.60 -16.61
CA HIS A 23 -18.63 15.78 -17.27
C HIS A 23 -17.50 16.64 -17.84
N ALA A 24 -17.61 17.08 -19.10
CA ALA A 24 -16.55 17.84 -19.77
C ALA A 24 -16.23 19.17 -19.06
N ASN A 25 -17.24 19.79 -18.45
CA ASN A 25 -17.10 21.02 -17.68
C ASN A 25 -17.60 20.80 -16.23
N PRO A 26 -16.72 20.71 -15.23
CA PRO A 26 -17.12 20.43 -13.85
C PRO A 26 -17.92 21.57 -13.18
N LYS A 27 -18.07 22.72 -13.85
CA LYS A 27 -18.91 23.82 -13.35
C LYS A 27 -20.42 23.59 -13.58
N ASP A 28 -20.78 22.77 -14.56
CA ASP A 28 -22.18 22.58 -14.97
C ASP A 28 -22.90 21.51 -14.12
N ARG A 29 -22.12 20.65 -13.43
CA ARG A 29 -22.63 19.59 -12.58
C ARG A 29 -21.66 19.34 -11.43
N GLN A 30 -22.16 19.32 -10.20
CA GLN A 30 -21.34 19.00 -9.02
C GLN A 30 -21.01 17.50 -8.97
N ASN A 31 -19.92 17.15 -8.27
CA ASN A 31 -19.48 15.76 -8.03
C ASN A 31 -19.16 14.98 -9.32
N VAL A 32 -18.53 15.65 -10.29
CA VAL A 32 -18.09 15.08 -11.57
C VAL A 32 -16.60 15.29 -11.80
N LEU A 33 -16.02 14.45 -12.65
CA LEU A 33 -14.63 14.48 -13.06
C LEU A 33 -14.53 14.84 -14.56
N PRO A 34 -13.60 15.72 -14.95
CA PRO A 34 -13.35 16.03 -16.36
C PRO A 34 -12.49 14.99 -17.08
N THR A 35 -12.11 13.89 -16.41
CA THR A 35 -11.31 12.79 -16.98
C THR A 35 -12.13 11.50 -17.10
N LYS A 36 -11.79 10.66 -18.08
CA LYS A 36 -12.38 9.33 -18.32
C LYS A 36 -11.43 8.17 -17.95
N GLY A 37 -10.30 8.47 -17.34
CA GLY A 37 -9.26 7.50 -17.06
C GLY A 37 -8.16 8.08 -16.20
N GLY A 38 -7.07 7.32 -16.08
CA GLY A 38 -5.95 7.62 -15.21
C GLY A 38 -4.81 6.63 -15.40
N HIS A 39 -3.99 6.51 -14.38
CA HIS A 39 -2.83 5.61 -14.37
C HIS A 39 -3.12 4.45 -13.44
N PHE A 40 -3.09 3.23 -13.98
CA PHE A 40 -3.44 2.03 -13.26
C PHE A 40 -2.30 1.02 -13.32
N ILE A 41 -2.11 0.30 -12.23
CA ILE A 41 -1.31 -0.93 -12.20
C ILE A 41 -2.01 -1.95 -13.11
N LYS A 42 -1.22 -2.65 -13.94
CA LYS A 42 -1.76 -3.60 -14.93
C LYS A 42 -2.17 -4.90 -14.29
N GLU A 43 -1.41 -5.31 -13.29
CA GLU A 43 -1.65 -6.44 -12.42
C GLU A 43 -2.93 -6.22 -11.61
N ASP A 44 -3.62 -7.31 -11.31
CA ASP A 44 -4.82 -7.26 -10.46
C ASP A 44 -4.41 -6.84 -9.04
N PRO A 45 -4.85 -5.68 -8.52
CA PRO A 45 -4.50 -5.24 -7.18
C PRO A 45 -5.08 -6.12 -6.07
N TYR A 46 -6.04 -6.99 -6.39
CA TYR A 46 -6.62 -7.94 -5.44
C TYR A 46 -5.93 -9.30 -5.44
N ALA A 47 -5.11 -9.62 -6.46
CA ALA A 47 -4.32 -10.83 -6.49
C ALA A 47 -3.32 -10.83 -5.32
N PHE A 48 -3.22 -11.96 -4.62
CA PHE A 48 -2.36 -12.09 -3.45
C PHE A 48 -2.12 -13.55 -3.08
N ASP A 49 -0.86 -13.95 -2.90
CA ASP A 49 -0.53 -15.29 -2.39
C ASP A 49 -0.67 -15.35 -0.86
N SER A 50 -1.92 -15.46 -0.40
CA SER A 50 -2.21 -15.53 1.04
C SER A 50 -1.52 -16.70 1.73
N SER A 51 -1.29 -17.81 1.02
CA SER A 51 -0.68 -19.01 1.59
C SER A 51 0.81 -18.80 1.90
N PHE A 52 1.53 -18.17 0.97
CA PHE A 52 2.94 -17.80 1.15
C PHE A 52 3.11 -16.85 2.34
N PHE A 53 2.26 -15.82 2.43
CA PHE A 53 2.30 -14.83 3.50
C PHE A 53 1.60 -15.27 4.80
N LYS A 54 1.17 -16.54 4.89
CA LYS A 54 0.54 -17.16 6.08
C LYS A 54 -0.75 -16.48 6.55
N PHE A 55 -1.54 -15.99 5.60
CA PHE A 55 -2.88 -15.45 5.83
C PHE A 55 -3.94 -16.53 5.62
N SER A 56 -4.91 -16.58 6.54
CA SER A 56 -6.14 -17.33 6.29
C SER A 56 -6.96 -16.67 5.17
N ALA A 57 -7.85 -17.44 4.54
CA ALA A 57 -8.76 -16.92 3.52
C ALA A 57 -9.63 -15.76 4.05
N ALA A 58 -10.04 -15.83 5.33
CA ALA A 58 -10.85 -14.80 5.97
C ALA A 58 -10.07 -13.50 6.20
N GLU A 59 -8.79 -13.58 6.59
CA GLU A 59 -7.93 -12.41 6.72
C GLU A 59 -7.62 -11.81 5.34
N ALA A 60 -7.23 -12.65 4.38
CA ALA A 60 -6.87 -12.22 3.04
C ALA A 60 -8.03 -11.51 2.33
N ALA A 61 -9.28 -11.96 2.54
CA ALA A 61 -10.46 -11.35 1.93
C ALA A 61 -10.66 -9.87 2.31
N VAL A 62 -10.22 -9.47 3.50
CA VAL A 62 -10.46 -8.12 4.04
C VAL A 62 -9.24 -7.21 3.99
N LEU A 63 -8.07 -7.77 3.63
CA LEU A 63 -6.84 -6.98 3.50
C LEU A 63 -7.02 -5.92 2.42
N ASP A 64 -6.73 -4.68 2.76
CA ASP A 64 -6.59 -3.62 1.77
C ASP A 64 -5.58 -4.03 0.69
N PRO A 65 -5.91 -3.90 -0.61
CA PRO A 65 -4.97 -4.10 -1.70
C PRO A 65 -3.59 -3.48 -1.49
N LYS A 66 -3.50 -2.29 -0.87
CA LYS A 66 -2.21 -1.65 -0.58
C LYS A 66 -1.34 -2.47 0.38
N GLN A 67 -1.94 -3.13 1.37
CA GLN A 67 -1.21 -4.00 2.30
C GLN A 67 -0.71 -5.27 1.62
N ARG A 68 -1.49 -5.84 0.69
CA ARG A 68 -1.11 -7.03 -0.09
C ARG A 68 0.10 -6.75 -0.98
N ILE A 69 0.00 -5.69 -1.78
CA ILE A 69 1.06 -5.24 -2.69
C ILE A 69 2.33 -4.91 -1.89
N LEU A 70 2.20 -4.27 -0.73
CA LEU A 70 3.36 -3.95 0.10
C LEU A 70 4.08 -5.18 0.64
N LEU A 71 3.37 -6.25 1.00
CA LEU A 71 3.99 -7.52 1.41
C LEU A 71 4.82 -8.12 0.28
N GLU A 72 4.26 -8.18 -0.93
CA GLU A 72 4.93 -8.71 -2.12
C GLU A 72 6.14 -7.87 -2.53
N VAL A 73 5.96 -6.55 -2.67
CA VAL A 73 7.04 -5.63 -3.07
C VAL A 73 8.14 -5.57 -2.01
N THR A 74 7.82 -5.65 -0.72
CA THR A 74 8.84 -5.72 0.34
C THR A 74 9.64 -7.01 0.25
N TYR A 75 8.98 -8.15 0.01
CA TYR A 75 9.66 -9.43 -0.20
C TYR A 75 10.61 -9.37 -1.40
N GLU A 76 10.12 -8.87 -2.55
CA GLU A 76 10.91 -8.72 -3.77
C GLU A 76 12.10 -7.77 -3.58
N ALA A 77 11.91 -6.65 -2.87
CA ALA A 77 12.97 -5.70 -2.59
C ALA A 77 14.07 -6.30 -1.71
N LEU A 78 13.69 -7.09 -0.70
CA LEU A 78 14.62 -7.81 0.17
C LEU A 78 15.42 -8.87 -0.60
N GLU A 79 14.76 -9.67 -1.44
CA GLU A 79 15.41 -10.64 -2.34
C GLU A 79 16.36 -9.94 -3.32
N ASN A 80 15.93 -8.83 -3.94
CA ASN A 80 16.75 -8.06 -4.86
C ASN A 80 18.00 -7.47 -4.20
N ALA A 81 17.90 -7.08 -2.92
CA ALA A 81 19.03 -6.60 -2.12
C ALA A 81 19.97 -7.72 -1.62
N GLY A 82 19.65 -9.00 -1.86
CA GLY A 82 20.39 -10.14 -1.30
C GLY A 82 20.21 -10.31 0.22
N LEU A 83 19.11 -9.76 0.76
CA LEU A 83 18.75 -9.77 2.18
C LEU A 83 17.41 -10.49 2.39
N PRO A 84 17.29 -11.78 2.03
CA PRO A 84 16.02 -12.50 2.13
C PRO A 84 15.48 -12.50 3.58
N PRO A 85 14.16 -12.65 3.79
CA PRO A 85 13.53 -12.53 5.11
C PRO A 85 14.23 -13.25 6.27
N PRO A 86 14.76 -14.49 6.12
CA PRO A 86 15.47 -15.15 7.21
C PRO A 86 16.74 -14.42 7.70
N ARG A 87 17.37 -13.59 6.86
CA ARG A 87 18.52 -12.77 7.27
C ARG A 87 18.11 -11.49 7.99
N MET A 88 16.92 -10.98 7.69
CA MET A 88 16.39 -9.76 8.28
C MET A 88 15.68 -10.01 9.61
N ALA A 89 15.21 -11.23 9.83
CA ALA A 89 14.51 -11.62 11.05
C ALA A 89 15.34 -11.34 12.31
N GLY A 90 14.71 -10.68 13.30
CA GLY A 90 15.30 -10.31 14.57
C GLY A 90 16.23 -9.09 14.52
N THR A 91 16.49 -8.53 13.34
CA THR A 91 17.36 -7.35 13.20
C THR A 91 16.64 -6.07 13.61
N ARG A 92 17.40 -5.03 14.01
CA ARG A 92 16.83 -3.70 14.30
C ARG A 92 16.56 -2.90 13.02
N THR A 93 16.05 -3.52 11.97
CA THR A 93 15.66 -2.81 10.75
C THR A 93 14.37 -2.05 10.98
N ALA A 94 14.34 -0.78 10.57
CA ALA A 94 13.13 0.04 10.60
C ALA A 94 12.21 -0.31 9.43
N CYS A 95 10.90 -0.27 9.67
CA CYS A 95 9.87 -0.36 8.64
C CYS A 95 9.06 0.94 8.63
N ILE A 96 9.36 1.81 7.69
CA ILE A 96 8.73 3.14 7.60
C ILE A 96 8.02 3.25 6.26
N ILE A 97 6.69 3.28 6.29
CA ILE A 97 5.86 3.28 5.10
C ILE A 97 5.15 4.62 4.96
N GLY A 98 5.37 5.28 3.82
CA GLY A 98 4.55 6.40 3.38
C GLY A 98 3.31 5.87 2.69
N THR A 99 2.13 6.12 3.24
CA THR A 99 0.85 5.77 2.61
C THR A 99 -0.05 6.98 2.61
N ALA A 100 -0.93 7.03 1.60
CA ALA A 100 -2.03 7.96 1.60
C ALA A 100 -3.33 7.29 1.20
N TRP A 101 -4.43 7.93 1.59
CA TRP A 101 -5.81 7.56 1.27
C TRP A 101 -6.26 6.23 1.87
N SER A 102 -7.57 6.13 2.09
CA SER A 102 -8.21 4.97 2.69
C SER A 102 -9.45 4.56 1.89
N ASP A 103 -9.41 4.71 0.57
CA ASP A 103 -10.57 4.53 -0.30
C ASP A 103 -11.20 3.13 -0.18
N TYR A 104 -10.38 2.10 0.04
CA TYR A 104 -10.87 0.73 0.26
C TYR A 104 -11.61 0.60 1.59
N ARG A 105 -11.08 1.21 2.66
CA ARG A 105 -11.78 1.34 3.95
C ARG A 105 -13.12 2.05 3.76
N ASP A 106 -13.09 3.18 3.08
CA ASP A 106 -14.25 4.04 2.86
C ASP A 106 -15.31 3.34 2.00
N ALA A 107 -14.91 2.48 1.06
CA ALA A 107 -15.80 1.63 0.28
C ALA A 107 -16.45 0.53 1.13
N LEU A 108 -15.68 -0.13 2.01
CA LEU A 108 -16.19 -1.19 2.88
C LEU A 108 -17.20 -0.66 3.91
N VAL A 109 -17.02 0.56 4.40
CA VAL A 109 -17.93 1.12 5.43
C VAL A 109 -19.22 1.71 4.89
N ARG A 110 -19.43 1.72 3.57
CA ARG A 110 -20.69 2.21 2.98
C ARG A 110 -21.90 1.40 3.40
N ASP A 111 -21.71 0.12 3.75
CA ASP A 111 -22.75 -0.75 4.27
C ASP A 111 -22.30 -1.35 5.62
N PHE A 112 -22.81 -0.79 6.71
CA PHE A 112 -22.46 -1.21 8.07
C PHE A 112 -22.84 -2.66 8.38
N GLU A 113 -23.87 -3.20 7.72
CA GLU A 113 -24.30 -4.59 7.95
C GLU A 113 -23.32 -5.60 7.34
N GLN A 114 -22.46 -5.17 6.42
CA GLN A 114 -21.47 -6.00 5.73
C GLN A 114 -20.07 -5.91 6.32
N TRP A 115 -19.89 -5.24 7.47
CA TRP A 115 -18.57 -5.07 8.07
C TRP A 115 -17.90 -6.41 8.38
N PRO A 116 -16.74 -6.70 7.75
CA PRO A 116 -16.05 -7.95 8.02
C PRO A 116 -15.58 -8.01 9.48
N ARG A 117 -15.61 -9.20 10.09
CA ARG A 117 -15.12 -9.41 11.47
C ARG A 117 -13.70 -8.91 11.71
N LEU A 118 -12.85 -9.00 10.68
CA LEU A 118 -11.44 -8.64 10.74
C LEU A 118 -11.15 -7.26 10.13
N TYR A 119 -12.20 -6.44 9.93
CA TYR A 119 -12.14 -5.14 9.29
C TYR A 119 -10.99 -4.27 9.79
N LEU A 120 -10.88 -4.06 11.11
CA LEU A 120 -9.86 -3.18 11.69
C LEU A 120 -8.45 -3.62 11.27
N MET A 121 -8.15 -4.91 11.39
CA MET A 121 -6.84 -5.43 10.96
C MET A 121 -6.64 -5.37 9.44
N GLY A 122 -7.72 -5.46 8.66
CA GLY A 122 -7.69 -5.46 7.20
C GLY A 122 -7.34 -4.11 6.59
N VAL A 123 -7.77 -3.00 7.21
CA VAL A 123 -7.77 -1.68 6.56
C VAL A 123 -7.17 -0.54 7.39
N SER A 124 -6.83 -0.78 8.66
CA SER A 124 -6.10 0.18 9.49
C SER A 124 -4.81 0.64 8.82
N ASP A 125 -4.53 1.94 8.87
CA ASP A 125 -3.33 2.49 8.24
C ASP A 125 -2.06 2.07 8.98
N GLU A 126 -2.09 1.97 10.31
CA GLU A 126 -0.97 1.47 11.13
C GLU A 126 -0.58 0.01 10.80
N MET A 127 -1.53 -0.77 10.29
CA MET A 127 -1.26 -2.16 9.89
C MET A 127 -0.34 -2.22 8.68
N VAL A 128 -0.26 -1.16 7.88
CA VAL A 128 0.61 -1.10 6.70
C VAL A 128 2.08 -1.32 7.09
N SER A 129 2.61 -0.63 8.11
CA SER A 129 3.97 -0.85 8.60
C SER A 129 4.06 -2.03 9.56
N ASN A 130 3.10 -2.18 10.48
CA ASN A 130 3.18 -3.17 11.55
C ASN A 130 3.09 -4.60 11.04
N ARG A 131 2.31 -4.84 9.99
CA ARG A 131 2.17 -6.16 9.37
C ARG A 131 3.48 -6.59 8.70
N LEU A 132 4.18 -5.68 8.04
CA LEU A 132 5.50 -5.95 7.45
C LEU A 132 6.51 -6.26 8.55
N SER A 133 6.60 -5.41 9.58
CA SER A 133 7.49 -5.64 10.72
C SER A 133 7.23 -6.98 11.38
N HIS A 134 5.96 -7.36 11.57
CA HIS A 134 5.58 -8.64 12.14
C HIS A 134 5.95 -9.82 11.23
N PHE A 135 5.62 -9.75 9.93
CA PHE A 135 5.86 -10.84 9.00
C PHE A 135 7.35 -11.11 8.76
N PHE A 136 8.14 -10.05 8.59
CA PHE A 136 9.58 -10.13 8.35
C PHE A 136 10.43 -10.13 9.64
N ASP A 137 9.77 -10.11 10.80
CA ASP A 137 10.39 -10.07 12.13
C ASP A 137 11.39 -8.90 12.31
N LEU A 138 11.03 -7.71 11.82
CA LEU A 138 11.82 -6.49 11.93
C LEU A 138 11.59 -5.83 13.30
N ARG A 139 12.66 -5.55 14.03
CA ARG A 139 12.62 -5.08 15.43
C ARG A 139 13.03 -3.62 15.62
N GLY A 140 13.21 -2.86 14.53
CA GLY A 140 13.40 -1.41 14.58
C GLY A 140 12.08 -0.64 14.64
N PRO A 141 12.12 0.70 14.52
CA PRO A 141 10.92 1.53 14.43
C PRO A 141 9.97 1.06 13.31
N SER A 142 8.69 0.92 13.64
CA SER A 142 7.62 0.53 12.70
C SER A 142 6.61 1.68 12.61
N LEU A 143 6.68 2.47 11.54
CA LEU A 143 5.94 3.72 11.40
C LEU A 143 5.19 3.78 10.08
N THR A 144 3.94 4.23 10.16
CA THR A 144 3.16 4.65 8.99
C THR A 144 3.10 6.18 8.99
N VAL A 145 3.46 6.79 7.87
CA VAL A 145 3.57 8.24 7.73
C VAL A 145 2.65 8.73 6.62
N GLU A 146 1.92 9.80 6.89
CA GLU A 146 1.01 10.45 5.95
C GLU A 146 1.25 11.97 5.96
N THR A 147 1.83 12.47 4.87
CA THR A 147 2.03 13.88 4.54
C THR A 147 1.59 14.17 3.10
N ALA A 148 0.55 13.47 2.64
CA ALA A 148 -0.03 13.47 1.30
C ALA A 148 1.00 13.09 0.21
N CYS A 149 1.18 13.94 -0.81
CA CYS A 149 2.09 13.66 -1.93
C CYS A 149 3.56 13.51 -1.52
N SER A 150 3.92 13.91 -0.30
CA SER A 150 5.29 13.82 0.22
C SER A 150 5.55 12.61 1.13
N SER A 151 4.54 11.77 1.40
CA SER A 151 4.62 10.68 2.38
C SER A 151 5.80 9.74 2.16
N SER A 152 6.09 9.37 0.91
CA SER A 152 7.22 8.50 0.57
C SER A 152 8.57 9.15 0.86
N LEU A 153 8.71 10.46 0.58
CA LEU A 153 9.95 11.19 0.83
C LEU A 153 10.17 11.42 2.33
N VAL A 154 9.09 11.69 3.08
CA VAL A 154 9.17 11.79 4.54
C VAL A 154 9.50 10.43 5.16
N ALA A 155 8.97 9.33 4.63
CA ALA A 155 9.34 7.99 5.06
C ALA A 155 10.85 7.71 4.87
N ILE A 156 11.41 8.09 3.71
CA ILE A 156 12.86 8.00 3.45
C ILE A 156 13.65 8.86 4.46
N HIS A 157 13.21 10.11 4.68
CA HIS A 157 13.85 11.00 5.64
C HIS A 157 13.91 10.37 7.04
N GLN A 158 12.78 9.84 7.54
CA GLN A 158 12.69 9.17 8.84
C GLN A 158 13.55 7.89 8.90
N ALA A 159 13.67 7.15 7.80
CA ALA A 159 14.55 5.99 7.72
C ALA A 159 16.03 6.38 7.85
N CYS A 160 16.45 7.44 7.16
CA CYS A 160 17.81 7.96 7.31
C CYS A 160 18.10 8.47 8.73
N GLU A 161 17.15 9.16 9.36
CA GLU A 161 17.30 9.62 10.75
C GLU A 161 17.35 8.45 11.73
N SER A 162 16.55 7.39 11.50
CA SER A 162 16.58 6.18 12.32
C SER A 162 17.94 5.47 12.26
N LEU A 163 18.56 5.44 11.08
CA LEU A 163 19.93 4.91 10.91
C LEU A 163 20.97 5.80 11.59
N ARG A 164 20.91 7.13 11.40
CA ARG A 164 21.87 8.09 11.97
C ARG A 164 21.83 8.14 13.49
N SER A 165 20.63 8.02 14.07
CA SER A 165 20.44 7.99 15.53
C SER A 165 20.73 6.63 16.17
N GLY A 166 21.00 5.59 15.37
CA GLY A 166 21.25 4.23 15.88
C GLY A 166 20.00 3.50 16.39
N GLN A 167 18.81 4.07 16.17
CA GLN A 167 17.52 3.41 16.43
C GLN A 167 17.28 2.23 15.48
N ALA A 168 17.87 2.29 14.27
CA ALA A 168 17.82 1.24 13.29
C ALA A 168 19.20 0.88 12.73
N GLU A 169 19.30 -0.33 12.18
CA GLU A 169 20.46 -0.79 11.41
C GLU A 169 20.01 -1.70 10.26
N VAL A 170 20.83 -1.79 9.21
CA VAL A 170 20.70 -2.79 8.15
C VAL A 170 22.01 -3.58 8.13
N ARG A 171 21.95 -4.88 8.47
CA ARG A 171 23.14 -5.76 8.50
C ARG A 171 23.18 -6.60 7.23
N SER A 172 24.27 -6.50 6.47
CA SER A 172 24.59 -7.36 5.33
C SER A 172 25.48 -8.52 5.74
#